data_AF-A0A127VBT2-F1
#
_entry.id   AF-A0A127VBT2-F1
#
_cell.length_a   1.000
_cell.length_b   1.000
_cell.length_c   1.000
_cell.angle_alpha   90.00
_cell.angle_beta   90.00
_cell.angle_gamma   90.00
#
_symmetry.space_group_name_H-M   'P 1'
#
loop_
_entity.id
_entity.type
_entity.pdbx_description
1 polymer ?
#
loop_
_entity_poly.entity_id
_entity_poly.type
_entity_poly.pdbx_seq_one_letter_code
_entity_poly.pdbx_strand_id
1 'polypeptide(L)'
;MNNKVIALPFAGGNKYSFNSIEKHVPKKLDWITLELPGRGNRFKESLLDKVEQMVDDLLNQLMPHIKEGNYILYGHSMGTLLVNLSAL
;
A
#
# COMPACT_ATOMS: atom_id res chain seq x y z
N MET A 1 -3.49 20.66 2.75
CA MET A 1 -3.34 19.41 1.99
C MET A 1 -2.07 18.74 2.48
N ASN A 2 -2.18 17.57 3.11
CA ASN A 2 -0.99 16.84 3.57
C ASN A 2 -0.43 15.99 2.42
N ASN A 3 0.90 15.93 2.35
CA ASN A 3 1.59 15.02 1.45
C ASN A 3 1.43 13.59 1.99
N LYS A 4 1.37 12.57 1.14
CA LYS A 4 1.11 11.19 1.58
C LYS A 4 2.27 10.25 1.24
N VAL A 5 2.50 9.26 2.08
CA VAL A 5 3.29 8.07 1.75
C VAL A 5 2.34 6.88 1.69
N ILE A 6 2.21 6.29 0.50
CA ILE A 6 1.33 5.15 0.25
C ILE A 6 2.23 3.93 0.12
N ALA A 7 2.17 3.07 1.13
CA ALA A 7 3.07 1.96 1.35
C ALA A 7 2.45 0.62 0.98
N LEU A 8 3.25 -0.25 0.37
CA LEU A 8 2.86 -1.60 0.02
C LEU A 8 3.84 -2.63 0.62
N PRO A 9 3.35 -3.57 1.44
CA PRO A 9 4.20 -4.52 2.13
C PRO A 9 4.76 -5.60 1.20
N PHE A 10 5.75 -6.31 1.73
CA PHE A 10 6.30 -7.53 1.14
C PHE A 10 5.31 -8.68 1.18
N ALA A 11 5.63 -9.78 0.48
CA ALA A 11 4.84 -11.01 0.52
C ALA A 11 4.64 -11.50 1.96
N GLY A 12 3.39 -11.65 2.38
CA GLY A 12 3.06 -12.04 3.76
C GLY A 12 2.90 -10.89 4.75
N GLY A 13 3.38 -9.68 4.41
CA GLY A 13 3.27 -8.50 5.25
C GLY A 13 1.88 -7.86 5.25
N ASN A 14 1.71 -6.86 6.12
CA ASN A 14 0.47 -6.09 6.30
C ASN A 14 0.80 -4.72 6.92
N LYS A 15 -0.20 -3.90 7.27
CA LYS A 15 0.02 -2.57 7.87
C LYS A 15 0.91 -2.59 9.12
N TYR A 16 0.81 -3.63 9.95
CA TYR A 16 1.58 -3.72 11.19
C TYR A 16 3.07 -3.94 10.94
N SER A 17 3.45 -4.44 9.76
CA SER A 17 4.84 -4.57 9.33
C SER A 17 5.56 -3.23 9.25
N PHE A 18 4.82 -2.12 9.10
CA PHE A 18 5.37 -0.78 8.98
C PHE A 18 5.23 0.08 10.24
N ASN A 19 4.67 -0.44 11.34
CA ASN A 19 4.49 0.31 12.60
C ASN A 19 5.77 1.00 13.10
N SER A 20 6.94 0.37 12.89
CA SER A 20 8.23 0.97 13.29
C SER A 20 8.61 2.14 12.40
N ILE A 21 8.42 2.02 11.08
CA ILE A 21 8.75 3.06 10.11
C ILE A 21 7.79 4.24 10.26
N GLU A 22 6.48 3.97 10.36
CA GLU A 22 5.42 4.97 10.48
C GLU A 22 5.66 5.92 11.66
N LYS A 23 6.15 5.41 12.81
CA LYS A 23 6.49 6.24 13.99
C LYS A 23 7.56 7.30 13.72
N HIS A 24 8.39 7.10 12.71
CA HIS A 24 9.47 8.02 12.33
C HIS A 24 9.09 8.90 11.14
N VAL A 25 7.88 8.75 10.59
CA VAL A 25 7.38 9.59 9.50
C VAL A 25 7.06 10.98 10.04
N PRO A 26 7.56 12.06 9.42
CA PRO A 26 7.22 13.43 9.81
C PRO A 26 5.71 13.64 9.86
N LYS A 27 5.18 14.31 10.90
CA LYS A 27 3.73 14.57 11.08
C LYS A 27 3.05 15.33 9.94
N LYS A 28 3.81 15.94 9.04
CA LYS A 28 3.33 16.61 7.82
C LYS A 28 3.06 15.65 6.65
N LEU A 29 3.44 14.38 6.81
CA LEU A 29 3.21 13.29 5.87
C LEU A 29 2.21 12.31 6.47
N ASP A 30 1.14 12.04 5.76
CA ASP A 30 0.18 11.01 6.14
C ASP A 30 0.71 9.64 5.65
N TRP A 31 0.74 8.63 6.52
CA TRP A 31 1.13 7.27 6.15
C TRP A 31 -0.11 6.42 5.88
N ILE A 32 -0.14 5.76 4.72
CA ILE A 32 -1.24 4.89 4.30
C ILE A 32 -0.63 3.58 3.87
N THR A 33 -1.06 2.45 4.43
CA THR A 33 -0.64 1.13 3.95
C THR A 33 -1.80 0.48 3.21
N LEU A 34 -1.59 0.08 1.96
CA LEU A 34 -2.56 -0.71 1.20
C LEU A 34 -2.43 -2.18 1.60
N GLU A 35 -3.55 -2.90 1.66
CA GLU A 35 -3.58 -4.29 2.12
C GLU A 35 -4.26 -5.18 1.07
N LEU A 36 -3.58 -6.25 0.66
CA LEU A 36 -4.17 -7.29 -0.18
C LEU A 36 -5.18 -8.13 0.62
N PRO A 37 -6.16 -8.77 -0.05
CA PRO A 37 -7.02 -9.77 0.55
C PRO A 37 -6.24 -10.83 1.36
N GLY A 38 -6.79 -11.27 2.49
CA GLY A 38 -6.16 -12.24 3.39
C GLY A 38 -5.02 -11.67 4.24
N ARG A 39 -4.79 -10.35 4.24
CA ARG A 39 -3.76 -9.67 5.06
C ARG A 39 -4.37 -8.61 5.97
N GLY A 40 -3.78 -8.43 7.15
CA GLY A 40 -4.10 -7.35 8.08
C GLY A 40 -5.59 -7.20 8.37
N ASN A 41 -6.17 -6.04 8.06
CA ASN A 41 -7.61 -5.80 8.26
C ASN A 41 -8.49 -6.67 7.34
N ARG A 42 -7.96 -7.13 6.20
CA ARG A 42 -8.65 -7.93 5.20
C ARG A 42 -8.40 -9.43 5.37
N PHE A 43 -7.98 -9.89 6.56
CA PHE A 43 -7.59 -11.28 6.80
C PHE A 43 -8.69 -12.32 6.55
N LYS A 44 -9.97 -11.92 6.54
CA LYS A 44 -11.11 -12.79 6.27
C LYS A 44 -11.41 -12.96 4.78
N GLU A 45 -10.83 -12.14 3.92
CA GLU A 45 -11.00 -12.22 2.48
C GLU A 45 -10.09 -13.31 1.90
N SER A 46 -10.53 -13.96 0.81
CA SER A 46 -9.74 -14.98 0.13
C SER A 46 -8.48 -14.37 -0.50
N LEU A 47 -7.36 -15.08 -0.38
CA LEU A 47 -6.10 -14.67 -1.00
C LEU A 47 -6.25 -14.60 -2.53
N LEU A 48 -5.58 -13.62 -3.14
CA LEU A 48 -5.36 -13.58 -4.58
C LEU A 48 -4.09 -14.36 -4.91
N ASP A 49 -4.10 -15.09 -6.03
CA ASP A 49 -2.98 -15.91 -6.51
C ASP A 49 -2.41 -15.42 -7.86
N LYS A 50 -3.05 -14.42 -8.48
CA LYS A 50 -2.60 -13.78 -9.72
C LYS A 50 -2.17 -12.34 -9.49
N VAL A 51 -1.03 -11.95 -10.07
CA VAL A 51 -0.46 -10.62 -9.92
C VAL A 51 -1.39 -9.55 -10.51
N GLU A 52 -2.05 -9.83 -11.62
CA GLU A 52 -2.98 -8.91 -12.28
C GLU A 52 -4.15 -8.54 -11.36
N GLN A 53 -4.71 -9.53 -10.67
CA GLN A 53 -5.79 -9.30 -9.70
C GLN A 53 -5.31 -8.50 -8.49
N MET A 54 -4.07 -8.74 -8.04
CA MET A 54 -3.46 -7.93 -6.98
C MET A 54 -3.31 -6.49 -7.43
N VAL A 55 -2.84 -6.24 -8.64
CA VAL A 55 -2.68 -4.88 -9.21
C VAL A 55 -4.03 -4.18 -9.33
N ASP A 56 -5.07 -4.85 -9.83
CA ASP A 56 -6.41 -4.28 -9.95
C ASP A 56 -6.99 -3.88 -8.58
N ASP A 57 -6.87 -4.76 -7.58
CA ASP A 57 -7.30 -4.47 -6.21
C ASP A 57 -6.52 -3.28 -5.62
N LEU A 58 -5.21 -3.22 -5.84
CA LEU A 58 -4.37 -2.13 -5.36
C LEU A 58 -4.63 -0.80 -6.07
N LEU A 59 -4.91 -0.80 -7.37
CA LEU A 59 -5.31 0.39 -8.11
C LEU A 59 -6.61 0.96 -7.54
N ASN A 60 -7.61 0.11 -7.27
CA ASN A 60 -8.86 0.53 -6.65
C ASN A 60 -8.65 1.17 -5.27
N GLN A 61 -7.72 0.64 -4.47
CA GLN A 61 -7.35 1.25 -3.19
C GLN A 61 -6.53 2.54 -3.35
N LEU A 62 -5.68 2.63 -4.38
CA LEU A 62 -4.78 3.76 -4.61
C LEU A 62 -5.52 5.00 -5.12
N MET A 63 -6.49 4.81 -6.03
CA MET A 63 -7.17 5.90 -6.75
C MET A 63 -7.77 6.99 -5.85
N PRO A 64 -8.42 6.70 -4.72
CA PRO A 64 -8.92 7.72 -3.80
C PRO A 64 -7.83 8.60 -3.18
N HIS A 65 -6.59 8.10 -3.05
CA HIS A 65 -5.52 8.79 -2.33
C HIS A 65 -4.66 9.71 -3.20
N ILE A 66 -4.64 9.47 -4.52
CA ILE A 66 -3.80 10.20 -5.49
C ILE A 66 -4.51 11.35 -6.21
N LYS A 67 -5.82 11.53 -6.01
CA LYS A 67 -6.59 12.61 -6.65
C LYS A 67 -6.24 14.02 -6.16
N GLU A 68 -5.74 14.14 -4.94
CA GLU A 68 -5.47 15.44 -4.31
C GLU A 68 -4.14 15.44 -3.55
N GLY A 69 -3.33 16.47 -3.76
CA GLY A 69 -2.05 16.65 -3.09
C GLY A 69 -0.93 15.75 -3.62
N ASN A 70 0.29 15.95 -3.12
CA ASN A 70 1.43 15.14 -3.54
C ASN A 70 1.46 13.81 -2.78
N TYR A 71 1.95 12.77 -3.44
CA TYR A 71 2.12 11.45 -2.85
C TYR A 71 3.48 10.86 -3.20
N ILE A 72 3.91 9.91 -2.37
CA ILE A 72 5.08 9.07 -2.58
C ILE A 72 4.58 7.63 -2.52
N LEU A 73 4.91 6.82 -3.52
CA LEU A 73 4.69 5.38 -3.46
C LEU A 73 5.91 4.71 -2.84
N TYR A 74 5.69 3.86 -1.85
CA TYR A 74 6.72 3.07 -1.20
C TYR A 74 6.36 1.60 -1.32
N GLY A 75 7.25 0.78 -1.87
CA GLY A 75 7.06 -0.66 -1.93
C GLY A 75 8.27 -1.38 -1.35
N HIS A 76 8.04 -2.44 -0.57
CA HIS A 76 9.12 -3.28 -0.04
C HIS A 76 9.09 -4.69 -0.67
N SER A 77 10.20 -5.14 -1.26
CA SER A 77 10.33 -6.46 -1.88
C SER A 77 9.25 -6.69 -2.96
N MET A 78 8.38 -7.69 -2.84
CA MET A 78 7.22 -7.88 -3.73
C MET A 78 6.35 -6.61 -3.81
N GLY A 79 6.24 -5.84 -2.72
CA GLY A 79 5.54 -4.57 -2.72
C GLY A 79 6.15 -3.56 -3.69
N THR A 80 7.47 -3.59 -3.94
CA THR A 80 8.12 -2.74 -4.95
C THR A 80 7.66 -3.10 -6.35
N LEU A 81 7.59 -4.41 -6.66
CA LEU A 81 7.09 -4.90 -7.94
C LEU A 81 5.64 -4.47 -8.17
N LEU A 82 4.78 -4.69 -7.17
CA LEU A 82 3.37 -4.34 -7.27
C LEU A 82 3.14 -2.84 -7.38
N VAL A 83 3.88 -2.01 -6.62
CA VAL A 83 3.85 -0.55 -6.79
C VAL A 83 4.25 -0.15 -8.21
N ASN A 84 5.31 -0.75 -8.77
CA ASN A 84 5.76 -0.45 -10.12
C ASN A 84 4.72 -0.86 -11.19
N LEU A 85 4.00 -1.97 -10.98
CA LEU A 85 2.93 -2.41 -11.88
C LEU A 85 1.63 -1.60 -11.72
N SER A 86 1.41 -1.00 -10.54
CA SER A 86 0.30 -0.09 -10.27
C SER A 86 0.60 1.37 -10.61
N ALA A 87 1.86 1.71 -10.91
CA ALA A 87 2.24 3.05 -11.32
C ALA A 87 1.82 3.29 -12.78
N LEU A 88 0.90 4.23 -12.97
CA LEU A 88 0.39 4.68 -14.29
C LEU A 88 1.50 5.29 -15.14
#